data_AF-A0A1L6MV33-F1
#
_entry.id   AF-A0A1L6MV33-F1
#
_cell.length_a   1.000
_cell.length_b   1.000
_cell.length_c   1.000
_cell.angle_alpha   90.00
_cell.angle_beta   90.00
_cell.angle_gamma   90.00
#
_symmetry.space_group_name_H-M   'P 1'
#
loop_
_entity.id
_entity.type
_entity.pdbx_description
1 polymer ?
#
loop_
_entity_poly.entity_id
_entity_poly.type
_entity_poly.pdbx_seq_one_letter_code
_entity_poly.pdbx_strand_id
1 'polypeptide(L)'
;MDANPPPPILAPAPQPACSTLGNTNPNSDPRCALYERSNSTDFLYLAGGVGLTTATISADVLGWSRSPSPAIRFWGPPMIGLSWGFLLGSIYPALPHSPSPWIPSALAEERKHIPTYIAASVALLAGITSPFVVAIETGPPPTSWSHSERQLRIVTSALTGAAGALLPYLFPPVPWKALRQLERLRLQGESTSFFLTYQSSF
;
A
#
# COMPACT_ATOMS: atom_id res chain seq x y z
N MET A 1 -55.30 17.82 -17.91
CA MET A 1 -54.32 17.98 -16.81
C MET A 1 -53.00 17.51 -17.39
N ASP A 2 -52.28 18.42 -18.04
CA ASP A 2 -51.03 18.11 -18.71
C ASP A 2 -49.89 18.31 -17.71
N ALA A 3 -49.35 17.20 -17.21
CA ALA A 3 -48.20 17.21 -16.33
C ALA A 3 -46.95 17.50 -17.15
N ASN A 4 -46.29 18.64 -16.88
CA ASN A 4 -44.98 18.94 -17.44
C ASN A 4 -43.98 17.82 -17.10
N PRO A 5 -43.12 17.38 -18.04
CA PRO A 5 -42.06 16.43 -17.74
C PRO A 5 -41.08 17.04 -16.72
N PRO A 6 -40.50 16.23 -15.80
CA PRO A 6 -39.51 16.71 -14.85
C PRO A 6 -38.28 17.28 -15.59
N PRO A 7 -37.66 18.35 -15.06
CA PRO A 7 -36.47 18.91 -15.69
C PRO A 7 -35.36 17.84 -15.76
N PRO A 8 -34.55 17.83 -16.83
CA PRO A 8 -33.43 16.91 -16.93
C PRO A 8 -32.50 17.13 -15.73
N ILE A 9 -32.19 16.04 -15.00
CA ILE A 9 -31.17 16.03 -13.97
C ILE A 9 -29.86 16.41 -14.68
N LEU A 10 -29.44 17.66 -14.54
CA LEU A 10 -28.13 18.12 -14.95
C LEU A 10 -27.12 17.20 -14.25
N ALA A 11 -26.41 16.38 -15.02
CA ALA A 11 -25.22 15.71 -14.53
C ALA A 11 -24.34 16.79 -13.86
N PRO A 12 -23.76 16.53 -12.68
CA PRO A 12 -22.88 17.49 -12.04
C PRO A 12 -21.79 17.90 -13.03
N ALA A 13 -21.58 19.20 -13.18
CA ALA A 13 -20.65 19.76 -14.15
C ALA A 13 -19.27 19.06 -14.04
N PRO A 14 -18.60 18.76 -15.17
CA PRO A 14 -17.29 18.13 -15.16
C PRO A 14 -16.33 19.00 -14.33
N GLN A 15 -15.83 18.44 -13.23
CA GLN A 15 -14.84 19.15 -12.42
C GLN A 15 -13.58 19.37 -13.25
N PRO A 16 -12.97 20.57 -13.21
CA PRO A 16 -11.75 20.82 -13.96
C PRO A 16 -10.67 19.85 -13.50
N ALA A 17 -10.17 19.05 -14.44
CA ALA A 17 -8.95 18.28 -14.24
C ALA A 17 -7.82 19.27 -13.93
N CYS A 18 -6.94 18.95 -12.97
CA CYS A 18 -5.76 19.76 -12.63
C CYS A 18 -4.72 19.90 -13.77
N SER A 19 -5.06 19.53 -15.00
CA SER A 19 -4.30 19.81 -16.21
C SER A 19 -5.19 20.51 -17.22
N THR A 20 -5.24 21.83 -17.16
CA THR A 20 -5.52 22.63 -18.36
C THR A 20 -4.33 23.54 -18.60
N LEU A 21 -3.64 23.33 -19.73
CA LEU A 21 -2.72 24.30 -20.32
C LEU A 21 -3.47 25.62 -20.43
N GLY A 22 -3.25 26.53 -19.48
CA GLY A 22 -3.98 27.80 -19.42
C GLY A 22 -4.00 28.44 -18.04
N ASN A 23 -3.83 27.67 -16.96
CA ASN A 23 -3.73 28.25 -15.62
C ASN A 23 -2.25 28.38 -15.21
N THR A 24 -1.68 29.57 -15.43
CA THR A 24 -0.29 29.92 -15.10
C THR A 24 -0.01 30.03 -13.60
N ASN A 25 -1.01 29.78 -12.74
CA ASN A 25 -0.85 29.89 -11.30
C ASN A 25 -1.21 28.57 -10.58
N PRO A 26 -0.26 27.63 -10.42
CA PRO A 26 -0.47 26.32 -9.79
C PRO A 26 -0.90 26.40 -8.31
N ASN A 27 -0.81 27.59 -7.70
CA ASN A 27 -1.19 27.85 -6.31
C ASN A 27 -2.65 28.28 -6.11
N SER A 28 -3.42 28.50 -7.18
CA SER A 28 -4.77 29.08 -7.08
C SER A 28 -5.86 28.08 -6.70
N ASP A 29 -5.66 26.78 -6.92
CA ASP A 29 -6.63 25.76 -6.55
C ASP A 29 -6.07 24.85 -5.43
N PRO A 30 -6.52 25.01 -4.17
CA PRO A 30 -6.03 24.22 -3.05
C PRO A 30 -6.27 22.71 -3.23
N ARG A 31 -7.21 22.32 -4.11
CA ARG A 31 -7.46 20.90 -4.46
C ARG A 31 -6.34 20.30 -5.30
N CYS A 32 -5.73 21.07 -6.19
CA CYS A 32 -4.59 20.61 -6.99
C CYS A 32 -3.32 20.47 -6.14
N ALA A 33 -3.09 21.37 -5.18
CA ALA A 33 -1.99 21.24 -4.22
C ALA A 33 -2.15 20.02 -3.29
N LEU A 34 -3.39 19.62 -2.95
CA LEU A 34 -3.67 18.40 -2.20
C LEU A 34 -3.41 17.14 -3.02
N TYR A 35 -3.75 17.17 -4.31
CA TYR A 35 -3.51 16.07 -5.25
C TYR A 35 -2.01 15.85 -5.53
N GLU A 36 -1.27 16.92 -5.78
CA GLU A 36 0.19 16.86 -5.96
C GLU A 36 0.90 16.40 -4.67
N ARG A 37 0.33 16.73 -3.50
CA ARG A 37 0.85 16.33 -2.20
C ARG A 37 0.42 14.92 -1.77
N SER A 38 -0.71 14.41 -2.26
CA SER A 38 -1.10 12.99 -2.09
C SER A 38 -0.39 12.08 -3.09
N ASN A 39 0.07 12.62 -4.23
CA ASN A 39 0.89 11.91 -5.20
C ASN A 39 2.38 11.86 -4.79
N SER A 40 2.74 12.34 -3.58
CA SER A 40 4.11 12.21 -3.11
C SER A 40 4.37 10.76 -2.72
N THR A 41 5.30 10.11 -3.43
CA THR A 41 5.81 8.77 -3.14
C THR A 41 5.87 8.46 -1.65
N ASP A 42 5.11 7.45 -1.20
CA ASP A 42 5.16 6.95 0.16
C ASP A 42 6.41 6.07 0.36
N PHE A 43 7.57 6.73 0.37
CA PHE A 43 8.87 6.11 0.67
C PHE A 43 8.90 5.36 2.00
N LEU A 44 7.95 5.63 2.91
CA LEU A 44 7.87 4.99 4.21
C LEU A 44 7.62 3.47 4.09
N TYR A 45 6.76 3.03 3.16
CA TYR A 45 6.52 1.60 2.95
C TYR A 45 7.73 0.91 2.33
N LEU A 46 8.35 1.56 1.34
CA LEU A 46 9.57 1.04 0.71
C LEU A 46 10.73 0.96 1.72
N ALA A 47 10.96 2.03 2.49
CA ALA A 47 11.98 2.08 3.52
C ALA A 47 11.70 1.07 4.65
N GLY A 48 10.43 0.94 5.05
CA GLY A 48 9.98 -0.07 6.01
C GLY A 48 10.25 -1.48 5.51
N GLY A 49 9.98 -1.76 4.22
CA GLY A 49 10.22 -3.06 3.61
C GLY A 49 11.70 -3.40 3.51
N VAL A 50 12.54 -2.44 3.15
CA VAL A 50 14.00 -2.62 3.13
C VAL A 50 14.49 -2.89 4.54
N GLY A 51 14.10 -2.05 5.51
CA GLY A 51 14.50 -2.20 6.91
C GLY A 51 14.09 -3.54 7.52
N LEU A 52 12.84 -3.97 7.30
CA LEU A 52 12.34 -5.27 7.77
C LEU A 52 13.12 -6.43 7.14
N THR A 53 13.34 -6.39 5.82
CA THR A 53 14.09 -7.43 5.11
C THR A 53 15.52 -7.53 5.63
N THR A 54 16.23 -6.41 5.77
CA THR A 54 17.59 -6.41 6.31
C THR A 54 17.62 -6.91 7.75
N ALA A 55 16.64 -6.55 8.57
CA ALA A 55 16.56 -6.97 9.97
C ALA A 55 16.30 -8.48 10.11
N THR A 56 15.38 -9.05 9.33
CA THR A 56 15.05 -10.49 9.38
C THR A 56 16.23 -11.35 8.88
N ILE A 57 16.89 -10.95 7.79
CA ILE A 57 18.11 -11.60 7.30
C ILE A 57 19.21 -11.55 8.36
N SER A 58 19.44 -10.37 8.95
CA SER A 58 20.46 -10.21 10.00
C SER A 58 20.17 -11.09 11.22
N ALA A 59 18.91 -11.16 11.65
CA ALA A 59 18.50 -12.01 12.77
C ALA A 59 18.69 -13.50 12.48
N ASP A 60 18.42 -13.95 11.25
CA ASP A 60 18.62 -15.35 10.86
C ASP A 60 20.09 -15.73 10.79
N VAL A 61 20.92 -14.89 10.16
CA VAL A 61 22.37 -15.11 10.01
C VAL A 61 23.08 -15.09 11.37
N LEU A 62 22.68 -14.19 12.29
CA LEU A 62 23.32 -14.04 13.59
C LEU A 62 22.84 -15.05 14.62
N GLY A 63 21.61 -15.57 14.51
CA GLY A 63 20.99 -16.32 15.59
C GLY A 63 20.10 -17.48 15.16
N TRP A 64 19.02 -17.22 14.41
CA TRP A 64 17.96 -18.23 14.26
C TRP A 64 18.44 -19.50 13.55
N SER A 65 19.17 -19.37 12.45
CA SER A 65 19.73 -20.50 11.68
C SER A 65 20.74 -21.33 12.47
N ARG A 66 21.43 -20.73 13.45
CA ARG A 66 22.49 -21.38 14.25
C ARG A 66 21.98 -21.95 15.58
N SER A 67 20.72 -21.70 15.91
CA SER A 67 20.15 -22.14 17.18
C SER A 67 20.14 -23.67 17.29
N PRO A 68 20.49 -24.26 18.45
CA PRO A 68 20.37 -25.70 18.66
C PRO A 68 18.91 -26.16 18.59
N SER A 69 17.95 -25.27 18.87
CA SER A 69 16.52 -25.59 18.82
C SER A 69 15.99 -25.54 17.37
N PRO A 70 15.41 -26.64 16.85
CA PRO A 70 14.79 -26.66 15.53
C PRO A 70 13.57 -25.73 15.45
N ALA A 71 12.88 -25.50 16.58
CA ALA A 71 11.73 -24.59 16.62
C ALA A 71 12.15 -23.15 16.32
N ILE A 72 13.33 -22.71 16.77
CA ILE A 72 13.84 -21.36 16.50
C ILE A 72 14.29 -21.25 15.03
N ARG A 73 14.95 -22.29 14.50
CA ARG A 73 15.37 -22.38 13.10
C ARG A 73 14.21 -22.34 12.10
N PHE A 74 13.01 -22.71 12.56
CA PHE A 74 11.79 -22.70 11.77
C PHE A 74 11.23 -21.30 11.53
N TRP A 75 11.50 -20.34 12.41
CA TRP A 75 10.94 -18.97 12.30
C TRP A 75 11.69 -18.09 11.31
N GLY A 76 12.96 -18.36 11.02
CA GLY A 76 13.75 -17.57 10.07
C GLY A 76 13.12 -17.50 8.67
N PRO A 77 13.03 -18.62 7.93
CA PRO A 77 12.48 -18.65 6.58
C PRO A 77 11.12 -17.96 6.40
N PRO A 78 10.10 -18.20 7.27
CA PRO A 78 8.82 -17.52 7.11
C PRO A 78 8.93 -16.01 7.35
N MET A 79 9.74 -15.55 8.31
CA MET A 79 9.94 -14.12 8.59
C MET A 79 10.68 -13.41 7.45
N ILE A 80 11.73 -14.04 6.90
CA ILE A 80 12.43 -13.54 5.71
C ILE A 80 11.49 -13.48 4.52
N GLY A 81 10.76 -14.56 4.23
CA GLY A 81 9.76 -14.58 3.16
C GLY A 81 8.72 -13.47 3.33
N LEU A 82 8.15 -13.30 4.53
CA LEU A 82 7.17 -12.25 4.80
C LEU A 82 7.73 -10.85 4.55
N SER A 83 8.94 -10.57 5.05
CA SER A 83 9.59 -9.27 4.86
C SER A 83 9.96 -9.00 3.40
N TRP A 84 10.47 -10.00 2.67
CA TRP A 84 10.81 -9.90 1.26
C TRP A 84 9.56 -9.69 0.40
N GLY A 85 8.49 -10.42 0.71
CA GLY A 85 7.18 -10.23 0.12
C GLY A 85 6.68 -8.81 0.33
N PHE A 86 6.69 -8.33 1.59
CA PHE A 86 6.28 -6.97 1.92
C PHE A 86 7.10 -5.92 1.17
N LEU A 87 8.42 -6.10 1.06
CA LEU A 87 9.28 -5.24 0.25
C LEU A 87 8.83 -5.19 -1.21
N LEU A 88 8.64 -6.34 -1.87
CA LEU A 88 8.19 -6.38 -3.26
C LEU A 88 6.78 -5.77 -3.43
N GLY A 89 5.87 -6.08 -2.50
CA GLY A 89 4.52 -5.51 -2.44
C GLY A 89 4.52 -3.99 -2.28
N SER A 90 5.53 -3.43 -1.61
CA SER A 90 5.65 -2.00 -1.36
C SER A 90 6.16 -1.18 -2.54
N ILE A 91 6.76 -1.83 -3.56
CA ILE A 91 7.33 -1.14 -4.73
C ILE A 91 6.23 -0.42 -5.51
N TYR A 92 5.15 -1.12 -5.83
CA TYR A 92 4.05 -0.56 -6.62
C TYR A 92 3.42 0.68 -5.96
N PRO A 93 2.98 0.65 -4.68
CA PRO A 93 2.41 1.83 -4.04
C PRO A 93 3.43 2.95 -3.80
N ALA A 94 4.74 2.67 -3.81
CA ALA A 94 5.76 3.71 -3.73
C ALA A 94 5.93 4.48 -5.07
N LEU A 95 5.46 3.96 -6.20
CA LEU A 95 5.60 4.68 -7.46
C LEU A 95 4.65 5.89 -7.51
N PRO A 96 5.09 7.04 -8.06
CA PRO A 96 4.20 8.16 -8.32
C PRO A 96 3.18 7.75 -9.38
N HIS A 97 1.89 7.90 -9.08
CA HIS A 97 0.82 7.56 -10.00
C HIS A 97 0.35 8.85 -10.67
N SER A 98 0.65 9.03 -11.96
CA SER A 98 0.10 10.19 -12.67
C SER A 98 -1.41 9.98 -12.95
N PRO A 99 -2.26 11.00 -12.72
CA PRO A 99 -3.61 10.97 -13.24
C PRO A 99 -3.52 10.92 -14.76
N SER A 100 -4.24 9.99 -15.37
CA SER A 100 -4.47 10.07 -16.80
C SER A 100 -5.23 11.38 -17.08
N PRO A 101 -4.73 12.25 -17.98
CA PRO A 101 -5.42 13.51 -18.33
C PRO A 101 -6.79 13.26 -18.98
N TRP A 102 -7.08 12.01 -19.33
CA TRP A 102 -8.28 11.58 -20.03
C TRP A 102 -9.40 11.07 -19.10
N ILE A 103 -9.15 10.99 -17.79
CA ILE A 103 -10.14 10.45 -16.83
C ILE A 103 -10.65 11.60 -15.96
N PRO A 104 -11.97 11.89 -15.95
CA PRO A 104 -12.57 12.87 -15.05
C PRO A 104 -12.19 12.59 -13.59
N SER A 105 -11.76 13.61 -12.86
CA SER A 105 -11.27 13.51 -11.47
C SER A 105 -12.26 12.85 -10.50
N ALA A 106 -13.57 12.94 -10.77
CA ALA A 106 -14.62 12.26 -10.00
C ALA A 106 -14.54 10.71 -10.10
N LEU A 107 -14.07 10.16 -11.22
CA LEU A 107 -13.82 8.72 -11.38
C LEU A 107 -12.43 8.30 -10.88
N ALA A 108 -11.52 9.25 -10.69
CA ALA A 108 -10.19 8.99 -10.14
C ALA A 108 -10.23 8.72 -8.63
N GLU A 109 -11.19 9.31 -7.89
CA GLU A 109 -11.41 8.98 -6.47
C GLU A 109 -11.94 7.56 -6.27
N GLU A 110 -12.71 7.03 -7.24
CA GLU A 110 -13.23 5.65 -7.22
C GLU A 110 -12.14 4.61 -7.59
N ARG A 111 -11.09 5.03 -8.32
CA ARG A 111 -9.93 4.21 -8.70
C ARG A 111 -8.89 4.02 -7.58
N LYS A 112 -9.33 4.11 -6.32
CA LYS A 112 -8.48 3.87 -5.13
C LYS A 112 -8.14 2.41 -4.91
N HIS A 113 -8.75 1.50 -5.67
CA HIS A 113 -8.49 0.07 -5.59
C HIS A 113 -7.35 -0.28 -6.55
N ILE A 114 -6.21 -0.65 -5.98
CA ILE A 114 -5.12 -1.23 -6.74
C ILE A 114 -5.68 -2.45 -7.49
N PRO A 115 -5.47 -2.57 -8.81
CA PRO A 115 -5.93 -3.72 -9.57
C PRO A 115 -5.45 -5.04 -8.94
N THR A 116 -6.40 -5.91 -8.63
CA THR A 116 -6.16 -7.22 -8.00
C THR A 116 -5.18 -8.09 -8.80
N TYR A 117 -5.13 -7.92 -10.13
CA TYR A 117 -4.17 -8.62 -10.98
C TYR A 117 -2.71 -8.22 -10.71
N ILE A 118 -2.44 -6.96 -10.33
CA ILE A 118 -1.08 -6.51 -9.96
C ILE A 118 -0.71 -7.10 -8.59
N ALA A 119 -1.62 -7.03 -7.62
CA ALA A 119 -1.37 -7.63 -6.32
C ALA A 119 -1.10 -9.15 -6.43
N ALA A 120 -1.87 -9.86 -7.26
CA ALA A 120 -1.69 -11.28 -7.51
C ALA A 120 -0.36 -11.61 -8.21
N SER A 121 0.04 -10.83 -9.22
CA SER A 121 1.32 -11.06 -9.92
C SER A 121 2.52 -10.80 -9.02
N VAL A 122 2.47 -9.76 -8.20
CA VAL A 122 3.51 -9.46 -7.21
C VAL A 122 3.54 -10.54 -6.11
N ALA A 123 2.39 -11.04 -5.66
CA ALA A 123 2.34 -12.14 -4.70
C ALA A 123 2.94 -13.43 -5.26
N LEU A 124 2.66 -13.78 -6.52
CA LEU A 124 3.29 -14.93 -7.17
C LEU A 124 4.79 -14.74 -7.32
N LEU A 125 5.24 -13.56 -7.75
CA LEU A 125 6.66 -13.23 -7.88
C LEU A 125 7.37 -13.33 -6.51
N ALA A 126 6.76 -12.80 -5.46
CA ALA A 126 7.29 -12.86 -4.11
C ALA A 126 7.34 -14.30 -3.59
N GLY A 127 6.31 -15.11 -3.83
CA GLY A 127 6.30 -16.51 -3.43
C GLY A 127 7.36 -17.34 -4.17
N ILE A 128 7.62 -17.04 -5.45
CA ILE A 128 8.66 -17.71 -6.23
C ILE A 128 10.06 -17.29 -5.77
N THR A 129 10.27 -16.00 -5.49
CA THR A 129 11.61 -15.45 -5.19
C THR A 129 12.04 -15.63 -3.74
N SER A 130 11.10 -15.69 -2.79
CA SER A 130 11.41 -15.79 -1.35
C SER A 130 12.28 -17.01 -0.98
N PRO A 131 12.01 -18.23 -1.50
CA PRO A 131 12.86 -19.38 -1.22
C PRO A 131 14.31 -19.22 -1.71
N PHE A 132 14.53 -18.49 -2.81
CA PHE A 132 15.88 -18.21 -3.31
C PHE A 132 16.62 -17.26 -2.38
N VAL A 133 15.96 -16.24 -1.84
CA VAL A 133 16.55 -15.34 -0.85
C VAL A 133 16.98 -16.13 0.39
N VAL A 134 16.10 -17.02 0.88
CA VAL A 134 16.42 -17.90 2.02
C VAL A 134 17.58 -18.84 1.71
N ALA A 135 17.64 -19.41 0.50
CA ALA A 135 18.74 -20.28 0.10
C ALA A 135 20.08 -19.52 0.00
N ILE A 136 20.06 -18.27 -0.47
CA ILE A 136 21.26 -17.42 -0.60
C ILE A 136 21.78 -17.02 0.78
N GLU A 137 20.91 -16.61 1.71
CA GLU A 137 21.33 -16.13 3.02
C GLU A 137 21.84 -17.26 3.93
N THR A 138 21.16 -18.43 3.91
CA THR A 138 21.52 -19.53 4.82
C THR A 138 22.61 -20.43 4.25
N GLY A 139 22.82 -20.38 2.93
CA GLY A 139 23.77 -21.25 2.26
C GLY A 139 23.36 -22.72 2.33
N PRO A 140 24.31 -23.65 2.13
CA PRO A 140 24.03 -25.07 2.14
C PRO A 140 23.54 -25.52 3.53
N PRO A 141 22.30 -26.05 3.67
CA PRO A 141 21.81 -26.49 4.96
C PRO A 141 22.65 -27.67 5.49
N PRO A 142 23.00 -27.69 6.79
CA PRO A 142 23.78 -28.77 7.38
C PRO A 142 23.15 -30.14 7.13
N THR A 143 23.98 -31.14 6.83
CA THR A 143 23.54 -32.53 6.60
C THR A 143 22.83 -33.14 7.82
N SER A 144 23.07 -32.60 9.02
CA SER A 144 22.43 -32.98 10.28
C SER A 144 20.96 -32.56 10.40
N TRP A 145 20.47 -31.61 9.61
CA TRP A 145 19.07 -31.21 9.62
C TRP A 145 18.19 -32.27 8.95
N SER A 146 16.98 -32.43 9.44
CA SER A 146 16.03 -33.37 8.86
C SER A 146 15.58 -32.94 7.45
N HIS A 147 15.21 -33.90 6.60
CA HIS A 147 14.70 -33.60 5.25
C HIS A 147 13.42 -32.76 5.30
N SER A 148 12.52 -33.04 6.23
CA SER A 148 11.27 -32.28 6.43
C SER A 148 11.55 -30.83 6.83
N GLU A 149 12.53 -30.58 7.70
CA GLU A 149 12.95 -29.22 8.07
C GLU A 149 13.41 -28.45 6.82
N ARG A 150 14.27 -29.04 5.98
CA ARG A 150 14.75 -28.39 4.75
C ARG A 150 13.62 -28.09 3.76
N GLN A 151 12.68 -29.01 3.56
CA GLN A 151 11.54 -28.81 2.67
C GLN A 151 10.59 -27.73 3.20
N LEU A 152 10.31 -27.72 4.51
CA LEU A 152 9.44 -26.74 5.12
C LEU A 152 10.00 -25.32 5.01
N ARG A 153 11.33 -25.13 5.06
CA ARG A 153 11.93 -23.80 4.83
C ARG A 153 11.54 -23.23 3.46
N ILE A 154 11.55 -24.06 2.42
CA ILE A 154 11.19 -23.66 1.05
C ILE A 154 9.69 -23.31 1.00
N VAL A 155 8.84 -24.21 1.49
CA VAL A 155 7.38 -24.03 1.41
C VAL A 155 6.91 -22.85 2.25
N THR A 156 7.39 -22.73 3.49
CA THR A 156 6.98 -21.63 4.38
C THR A 156 7.43 -20.28 3.86
N SER A 157 8.69 -20.14 3.41
CA SER A 157 9.18 -18.90 2.83
C SER A 157 8.43 -18.50 1.56
N ALA A 158 8.04 -19.46 0.71
CA ALA A 158 7.22 -19.18 -0.47
C ALA A 158 5.83 -18.65 -0.08
N LEU A 159 5.14 -19.34 0.83
CA LEU A 159 3.79 -18.96 1.27
C LEU A 159 3.79 -17.61 1.98
N THR A 160 4.74 -17.39 2.89
CA THR A 160 4.84 -16.11 3.59
C THR A 160 5.33 -14.99 2.68
N GLY A 161 6.15 -15.29 1.67
CA GLY A 161 6.49 -14.39 0.57
C GLY A 161 5.27 -13.85 -0.15
N ALA A 162 4.41 -14.77 -0.62
CA ALA A 162 3.16 -14.39 -1.26
C ALA A 162 2.24 -13.60 -0.32
N ALA A 163 2.10 -14.03 0.94
CA ALA A 163 1.26 -13.35 1.92
C ALA A 163 1.80 -11.94 2.27
N GLY A 164 3.12 -11.81 2.47
CA GLY A 164 3.78 -10.55 2.78
C GLY A 164 3.60 -9.52 1.67
N ALA A 165 3.65 -9.97 0.41
CA ALA A 165 3.40 -9.11 -0.75
C ALA A 165 2.00 -8.52 -0.79
N LEU A 166 1.00 -9.16 -0.16
CA LEU A 166 -0.37 -8.66 -0.11
C LEU A 166 -0.60 -7.62 0.99
N LEU A 167 0.27 -7.54 2.00
CA LEU A 167 0.10 -6.65 3.15
C LEU A 167 -0.04 -5.16 2.77
N PRO A 168 0.75 -4.59 1.85
CA PRO A 168 0.60 -3.19 1.44
C PRO A 168 -0.74 -2.90 0.73
N TYR A 169 -1.36 -3.93 0.16
CA TYR A 169 -2.65 -3.83 -0.52
C TYR A 169 -3.83 -3.96 0.45
N LEU A 170 -3.67 -4.75 1.52
CA LEU A 170 -4.66 -4.87 2.60
C LEU A 170 -4.67 -3.61 3.49
N PHE A 171 -3.51 -3.00 3.71
CA PHE A 171 -3.34 -1.78 4.47
C PHE A 171 -2.82 -0.67 3.55
N PRO A 172 -3.70 -0.08 2.71
CA PRO A 172 -3.29 0.92 1.74
C PRO A 172 -2.63 2.10 2.48
N PRO A 173 -1.52 2.63 1.94
CA PRO A 173 -0.84 3.74 2.57
C PRO A 173 -1.80 4.94 2.60
N VAL A 174 -2.07 5.44 3.81
CA VAL A 174 -2.61 6.78 3.94
C VAL A 174 -1.40 7.69 4.06
N PRO A 175 -1.11 8.54 3.07
CA PRO A 175 0.08 9.37 3.12
C PRO A 175 0.03 10.18 4.42
N TRP A 176 1.10 10.12 5.21
CA TRP A 176 1.16 10.74 6.54
C TRP A 176 0.78 12.23 6.52
N LYS A 177 1.07 12.90 5.39
CA LYS A 177 0.67 14.29 5.13
C LYS A 177 -0.85 14.43 4.97
N ALA A 178 -1.51 13.51 4.28
CA ALA A 178 -2.96 13.49 4.15
C ALA A 178 -3.64 13.14 5.49
N LEU A 179 -3.06 12.24 6.29
CA LEU A 179 -3.53 11.98 7.66
C LEU A 179 -3.49 13.25 8.51
N ARG A 180 -2.36 13.97 8.53
CA ARG A 180 -2.25 15.25 9.25
C ARG A 180 -3.23 16.32 8.74
N GLN A 181 -3.55 16.31 7.44
CA GLN A 181 -4.53 17.24 6.89
C GLN A 181 -5.97 16.86 7.24
N LEU A 182 -6.32 15.57 7.24
CA LEU A 182 -7.60 15.08 7.75
C LEU A 182 -7.76 15.42 9.23
N GLU A 183 -6.70 15.30 10.01
CA GLU A 183 -6.68 15.67 11.42
C GLU A 183 -6.88 17.18 11.60
N ARG A 184 -6.21 18.02 10.80
CA ARG A 184 -6.48 19.48 10.79
C ARG A 184 -7.93 19.79 10.41
N LEU A 185 -8.49 19.12 9.41
CA LEU A 185 -9.89 19.32 9.00
C LEU A 185 -10.88 18.86 10.07
N ARG A 186 -10.58 17.78 10.80
CA ARG A 186 -11.38 17.34 11.96
C ARG A 186 -11.32 18.35 13.10
N LEU A 187 -10.12 18.81 13.46
CA LEU A 187 -9.93 19.82 14.51
C LEU A 187 -10.55 21.18 14.15
N GLN A 188 -10.52 21.57 12.88
CA GLN A 188 -11.21 22.77 12.39
C GLN A 188 -12.73 22.58 12.33
N GLY A 189 -13.20 21.40 11.91
CA GLY A 189 -14.61 21.03 11.90
C GLY A 189 -15.21 20.96 13.30
N GLU A 190 -14.45 20.53 14.31
CA GLU A 190 -14.88 20.48 15.70
C GLU A 190 -14.99 21.89 16.33
N SER A 191 -14.19 22.85 15.86
CA SER A 191 -14.35 24.26 16.26
C SER A 191 -15.55 24.97 15.62
N THR A 192 -16.10 24.41 14.52
CA THR A 192 -17.22 25.01 13.76
C THR A 192 -18.54 24.25 13.87
N SER A 193 -18.54 23.02 14.41
CA SER A 193 -19.74 22.17 14.51
C SER A 193 -20.57 22.36 15.79
N PHE A 194 -20.25 23.36 16.63
CA PHE A 194 -21.19 23.83 17.66
C PHE A 194 -22.27 24.80 17.11
N PHE A 195 -22.17 25.24 15.86
CA PHE A 195 -23.18 26.08 15.22
C PHE A 195 -23.59 25.53 13.87
N LEU A 196 -24.65 24.72 13.85
CA LEU A 196 -25.73 24.67 12.84
C LEU A 196 -26.42 23.30 12.87
N THR A 197 -27.25 23.10 13.89
CA THR A 197 -28.37 22.16 13.77
C THR A 197 -29.60 22.83 14.37
N TYR A 198 -30.29 23.62 13.55
CA TYR A 198 -31.71 23.93 13.74
C TYR A 198 -32.28 24.23 12.35
N GLN A 199 -32.73 23.18 11.66
CA GLN A 199 -33.72 23.33 10.60
C GLN A 199 -35.04 22.89 11.20
N SER A 200 -35.77 23.83 11.83
CA SER A 200 -37.15 23.61 12.25
C SER A 200 -38.02 23.61 10.99
N SER A 201 -38.67 22.48 10.74
CA SER A 201 -39.82 22.38 9.84
C SER A 201 -40.99 23.21 10.39
N PHE A 202 -41.49 24.15 9.59
CA PHE A 202 -42.86 24.67 9.63
C PHE A 202 -43.32 24.91 8.20
#